data_AF-A0A950I389-F1
#
_entry.id   AF-A0A950I389-F1
#
_cell.length_a   1.000
_cell.length_b   1.000
_cell.length_c   1.000
_cell.angle_alpha   90.00
_cell.angle_beta   90.00
_cell.angle_gamma   90.00
#
_symmetry.space_group_name_H-M   'P 1'
#
loop_
_entity.id
_entity.type
_entity.pdbx_description
1 polymer ?
#
loop_
_entity_poly.entity_id
_entity_poly.type
_entity_poly.pdbx_seq_one_letter_code
_entity_poly.pdbx_strand_id
1 'polypeptide(L)'
;MADAALKKQEPFAIVLRFSREVEYLRKFGSVALNASLAQLYREARQAFHLADYVELIDRGAICVVGKKGGYQDEILTDFTDRLASELPGLGLLAGVFTESDRAASEKDGQDVLCAENALDFARFAASDAGRKGDARVRHFNYVVANNILQSLRDSRALDTAEADCEKLLGLGLASGSILNQAGLIASALGKPQKAMSYYAAASSKSPSVIIFKSNFGTAAYRLGDTDVGLRVLNELTFENLDWLKEHHTYGYVTYARLLAKAKLSGSTLFDATRFNYIVADALAIDAQQGPANDVILEAQKA
;
A
#
# COMPACT_ATOMS: atom_id res chain seq x y z
N MET A 1 -1.88 -3.23 -38.77
CA MET A 1 -0.72 -2.31 -38.77
C MET A 1 -0.99 -1.01 -38.01
N ALA A 2 -2.19 -0.43 -38.02
CA ALA A 2 -2.54 0.74 -37.19
C ALA A 2 -2.46 0.47 -35.66
N ASP A 3 -2.80 -0.77 -35.25
CA ASP A 3 -2.83 -1.18 -33.84
C ASP A 3 -1.43 -1.32 -33.19
N ALA A 4 -0.40 -1.55 -34.01
CA ALA A 4 1.00 -1.60 -33.55
C ALA A 4 1.65 -0.21 -33.45
N ALA A 5 1.07 0.80 -34.12
CA ALA A 5 1.56 2.18 -34.10
C ALA A 5 1.00 2.97 -32.89
N LEU A 6 -0.20 2.62 -32.41
CA LEU A 6 -0.76 3.15 -31.17
C LEU A 6 -0.04 2.62 -29.92
N LYS A 7 0.49 1.40 -29.96
CA LYS A 7 1.36 0.82 -28.90
C LYS A 7 2.73 1.50 -28.72
N LYS A 8 3.06 2.51 -29.53
CA LYS A 8 4.37 3.19 -29.54
C LYS A 8 4.36 4.61 -28.97
N GLN A 9 3.26 5.05 -28.38
CA GLN A 9 3.24 6.35 -27.72
C GLN A 9 3.49 6.14 -26.23
N GLU A 10 4.73 6.41 -25.82
CA GLU A 10 5.16 6.49 -24.42
C GLU A 10 4.40 7.65 -23.75
N PRO A 11 3.33 7.39 -22.98
CA PRO A 11 2.51 8.45 -22.44
C PRO A 11 3.12 8.97 -21.14
N PHE A 12 2.79 10.21 -20.81
CA PHE A 12 2.94 10.72 -19.45
C PHE A 12 1.61 11.27 -18.95
N ALA A 13 1.43 11.22 -17.64
CA ALA A 13 0.35 11.89 -16.95
C ALA A 13 0.90 12.63 -15.73
N ILE A 14 0.42 13.86 -15.55
CA ILE A 14 0.64 14.68 -14.35
C ILE A 14 -0.73 14.97 -13.75
N VAL A 15 -0.82 14.89 -12.43
CA VAL A 15 -1.96 15.38 -11.66
C VAL A 15 -1.47 16.42 -10.69
N LEU A 16 -2.00 17.63 -10.82
CA LEU A 16 -1.74 18.75 -9.93
C LEU A 16 -2.95 18.92 -9.04
N ARG A 17 -2.76 18.87 -7.72
CA ARG A 17 -3.85 18.85 -6.73
C ARG A 17 -3.59 19.78 -5.57
N PHE A 18 -4.63 20.46 -5.11
CA PHE A 18 -4.63 21.17 -3.82
C PHE A 18 -4.92 20.18 -2.68
N SER A 19 -3.94 19.94 -1.82
CA SER A 19 -4.11 19.01 -0.68
C SER A 19 -4.94 19.59 0.46
N ARG A 20 -5.06 20.93 0.54
CA ARG A 20 -5.80 21.65 1.59
C ARG A 20 -7.06 22.34 1.06
N GLU A 21 -7.68 21.76 0.04
CA GLU A 21 -8.85 22.35 -0.61
C GLU A 21 -10.01 22.57 0.38
N VAL A 22 -10.21 21.65 1.34
CA VAL A 22 -11.33 21.68 2.29
C VAL A 22 -11.14 22.82 3.29
N GLU A 23 -9.93 22.96 3.86
CA GLU A 23 -9.59 24.04 4.76
C GLU A 23 -9.66 25.40 4.06
N TYR A 24 -9.14 25.47 2.83
CA TYR A 24 -9.13 26.69 2.04
C TYR A 24 -10.56 27.12 1.69
N LEU A 25 -11.41 26.19 1.24
CA LEU A 25 -12.82 26.44 0.93
C LEU A 25 -13.58 26.99 2.14
N ARG A 26 -13.35 26.41 3.33
CA ARG A 26 -13.98 26.89 4.58
C ARG A 26 -13.53 28.30 4.95
N LYS A 27 -12.27 28.65 4.72
CA LYS A 27 -11.68 29.93 5.13
C LYS A 27 -11.97 31.07 4.16
N PHE A 28 -11.92 30.81 2.86
CA PHE A 28 -11.96 31.84 1.81
C PHE A 28 -13.16 31.73 0.86
N GLY A 29 -13.93 30.65 0.95
CA GLY A 29 -15.11 30.42 0.12
C GLY A 29 -14.81 29.86 -1.27
N SER A 30 -15.86 29.47 -1.98
CA SER A 30 -15.75 28.80 -3.29
C SER A 30 -15.22 29.71 -4.39
N VAL A 31 -15.48 31.01 -4.33
CA VAL A 31 -15.00 31.99 -5.31
C VAL A 31 -13.48 32.04 -5.33
N ALA A 32 -12.84 32.08 -4.16
CA ALA A 32 -11.39 32.08 -4.03
C ALA A 32 -10.77 30.78 -4.56
N LEU A 33 -11.33 29.62 -4.17
CA LEU A 33 -10.87 28.31 -4.65
C LEU A 33 -10.96 28.20 -6.17
N ASN A 34 -12.09 28.60 -6.76
CA ASN A 34 -12.29 28.58 -8.20
C ASN A 34 -11.34 29.52 -8.95
N ALA A 35 -11.03 30.69 -8.37
CA ALA A 35 -10.05 31.61 -8.94
C ALA A 35 -8.64 31.01 -8.96
N SER A 36 -8.24 30.35 -7.87
CA SER A 36 -6.95 29.63 -7.79
C SER A 36 -6.89 28.43 -8.74
N LEU A 37 -7.98 27.66 -8.88
CA LEU A 37 -8.05 26.56 -9.84
C LEU A 37 -7.96 27.07 -11.29
N ALA A 38 -8.62 28.18 -11.60
CA ALA A 38 -8.55 28.81 -12.91
C ALA A 38 -7.13 29.36 -13.20
N GLN A 39 -6.43 29.87 -12.19
CA GLN A 39 -5.02 30.26 -12.30
C GLN A 39 -4.14 29.03 -12.61
N LEU A 40 -4.24 27.98 -11.80
CA LEU A 40 -3.50 26.72 -11.99
C LEU A 40 -3.71 26.17 -13.42
N TYR A 41 -4.96 26.13 -13.89
CA TYR A 41 -5.32 25.67 -15.23
C TYR A 41 -4.68 26.51 -16.34
N ARG A 42 -4.79 27.84 -16.27
CA ARG A 42 -4.21 28.74 -17.30
C ARG A 42 -2.70 28.62 -17.37
N GLU A 43 -2.04 28.58 -16.22
CA GLU A 43 -0.59 28.51 -16.16
C GLU A 43 -0.08 27.13 -16.57
N ALA A 44 -0.77 26.04 -16.21
CA ALA A 44 -0.42 24.71 -16.67
C ALA A 44 -0.49 24.59 -18.20
N ARG A 45 -1.48 25.21 -18.85
CA ARG A 45 -1.56 25.25 -20.33
C ARG A 45 -0.39 25.98 -20.97
N GLN A 46 0.19 26.96 -20.29
CA GLN A 46 1.36 27.69 -20.79
C GLN A 46 2.64 26.88 -20.56
N ALA A 47 2.83 26.36 -19.35
CA ALA A 47 4.00 25.56 -18.98
C ALA A 47 4.10 24.27 -19.80
N PHE A 48 2.98 23.56 -19.95
CA PHE A 48 2.90 22.26 -20.64
C PHE A 48 2.25 22.40 -22.02
N HIS A 49 2.65 23.40 -22.80
CA HIS A 49 2.09 23.69 -24.13
C HIS A 49 2.27 22.57 -25.18
N LEU A 50 3.18 21.62 -24.91
CA LEU A 50 3.39 20.41 -25.73
C LEU A 50 2.55 19.21 -25.29
N ALA A 51 1.79 19.32 -24.19
CA ALA A 51 0.85 18.29 -23.77
C ALA A 51 -0.34 18.22 -24.72
N ASP A 52 -0.87 17.02 -24.93
CA ASP A 52 -2.05 16.81 -25.77
C ASP A 52 -3.31 17.35 -25.09
N TYR A 53 -3.39 17.20 -23.76
CA TYR A 53 -4.56 17.60 -22.96
C TYR A 53 -4.13 18.25 -21.65
N VAL A 54 -4.84 19.32 -21.29
CA VAL A 54 -4.83 19.92 -19.94
C VAL A 54 -6.28 20.14 -19.55
N GLU A 55 -6.76 19.39 -18.56
CA GLU A 55 -8.19 19.34 -18.21
C GLU A 55 -8.42 19.34 -16.70
N LEU A 56 -9.63 19.75 -16.29
CA LEU A 56 -10.08 19.67 -14.90
C LEU A 56 -10.50 18.23 -14.58
N ILE A 57 -10.01 17.68 -13.48
CA ILE A 57 -10.44 16.35 -13.00
C ILE A 57 -11.57 16.51 -11.99
N ASP A 58 -11.38 17.42 -11.04
CA ASP A 58 -12.34 17.72 -9.98
C ASP A 58 -12.17 19.17 -9.49
N ARG A 59 -12.75 19.50 -8.33
CA ARG A 59 -12.78 20.87 -7.78
C ARG A 59 -11.44 21.36 -7.23
N GLY A 60 -10.45 20.48 -7.09
CA GLY A 60 -9.14 20.79 -6.54
C GLY A 60 -7.98 20.26 -7.37
N ALA A 61 -8.24 19.68 -8.54
CA ALA A 61 -7.21 19.05 -9.36
C ALA A 61 -7.40 19.24 -10.87
N ILE A 62 -6.27 19.34 -11.56
CA ILE A 62 -6.18 19.26 -13.01
C ILE A 62 -5.26 18.10 -13.43
N CYS A 63 -5.45 17.59 -14.65
CA CYS A 63 -4.51 16.70 -15.30
C CYS A 63 -3.78 17.39 -16.44
N VAL A 64 -2.56 16.92 -16.70
CA VAL A 64 -1.79 17.19 -17.91
C VAL A 64 -1.40 15.83 -18.48
N VAL A 65 -1.80 15.55 -19.71
CA VAL A 65 -1.54 14.26 -20.37
C VAL A 65 -0.94 14.51 -21.74
N GLY A 66 0.08 13.73 -22.09
CA GLY A 66 0.71 13.82 -23.40
C GLY A 66 1.68 12.67 -23.63
N LYS A 67 2.64 12.91 -24.53
CA LYS A 67 3.65 11.92 -24.95
C LYS A 67 5.03 12.36 -24.48
N LYS A 68 5.99 11.43 -24.39
CA LYS A 68 7.38 11.60 -23.88
C LYS A 68 8.03 12.98 -24.14
N GLY A 69 7.83 13.59 -25.31
CA GLY A 69 8.41 14.90 -25.66
C GLY A 69 7.79 16.13 -24.96
N GLY A 70 6.64 15.99 -24.31
CA GLY A 70 5.93 17.08 -23.63
C GLY A 70 6.16 17.14 -22.11
N TYR A 71 7.04 16.30 -21.57
CA TYR A 71 7.30 16.18 -20.14
C TYR A 71 8.77 16.38 -19.79
N GLN A 72 9.05 17.17 -18.74
CA GLN A 72 10.37 17.38 -18.14
C GLN A 72 10.20 17.57 -16.62
N ASP A 73 10.99 16.86 -15.82
CA ASP A 73 10.93 16.90 -14.35
C ASP A 73 11.21 18.30 -13.80
N GLU A 74 12.19 19.00 -14.39
CA GLU A 74 12.61 20.34 -13.97
C GLU A 74 11.48 21.35 -14.17
N ILE A 75 10.82 21.33 -15.34
CA ILE A 75 9.68 22.22 -15.63
C ILE A 75 8.54 21.99 -14.63
N LEU A 76 8.22 20.72 -14.33
CA LEU A 76 7.16 20.42 -13.37
C LEU A 76 7.52 20.86 -11.94
N THR A 77 8.77 20.65 -11.54
CA THR A 77 9.26 21.03 -10.20
C THR A 77 9.19 22.54 -10.04
N ASP A 78 9.78 23.30 -10.97
CA ASP A 78 9.78 24.76 -10.95
C ASP A 78 8.35 25.32 -10.98
N PHE A 79 7.49 24.75 -11.83
CA PHE A 79 6.08 25.12 -11.92
C PHE A 79 5.34 24.91 -10.59
N THR A 80 5.51 23.73 -10.00
CA THR A 80 4.84 23.34 -8.75
C THR A 80 5.33 24.22 -7.60
N ASP A 81 6.63 24.50 -7.54
CA ASP A 81 7.22 25.29 -6.46
C ASP A 81 6.84 26.76 -6.52
N ARG A 82 6.84 27.34 -7.72
CA ARG A 82 6.39 28.71 -7.94
C ARG A 82 4.92 28.86 -7.56
N LEU A 83 4.03 28.03 -8.11
CA LEU A 83 2.59 28.14 -7.82
C LEU A 83 2.26 27.86 -6.37
N ALA A 84 2.93 26.92 -5.73
CA ALA A 84 2.73 26.67 -4.30
C ALA A 84 3.19 27.86 -3.44
N SER A 85 4.17 28.64 -3.91
CA SER A 85 4.62 29.88 -3.23
C SER A 85 3.64 31.04 -3.43
N GLU A 86 2.97 31.11 -4.58
CA GLU A 86 1.91 32.08 -4.87
C GLU A 86 0.60 31.72 -4.14
N LEU A 87 0.34 30.43 -3.92
CA LEU A 87 -0.87 29.87 -3.32
C LEU A 87 -0.58 29.01 -2.06
N PRO A 88 0.10 29.54 -1.04
CA PRO A 88 0.62 28.75 0.09
C PRO A 88 -0.48 28.10 0.95
N GLY A 89 -1.70 28.63 0.90
CA GLY A 89 -2.85 28.10 1.64
C GLY A 89 -3.45 26.81 1.06
N LEU A 90 -3.13 26.45 -0.18
CA LEU A 90 -3.78 25.34 -0.90
C LEU A 90 -3.00 24.02 -0.86
N GLY A 91 -1.69 24.08 -0.55
CA GLY A 91 -0.86 22.87 -0.51
C GLY A 91 -0.80 22.16 -1.87
N LEU A 92 -0.26 22.83 -2.90
CA LEU A 92 -0.16 22.25 -4.24
C LEU A 92 0.84 21.07 -4.26
N LEU A 93 0.35 19.92 -4.70
CA LEU A 93 1.11 18.69 -4.92
C LEU A 93 1.00 18.25 -6.37
N ALA A 94 2.06 17.62 -6.87
CA ALA A 94 2.09 16.97 -8.17
C ALA A 94 2.35 15.46 -8.01
N GLY A 95 1.58 14.67 -8.76
CA GLY A 95 1.83 13.25 -8.99
C GLY A 95 2.10 13.00 -10.45
N VAL A 96 3.05 12.12 -10.75
CA VAL A 96 3.50 11.85 -12.11
C VAL A 96 3.52 10.36 -12.38
N PHE A 97 3.19 10.00 -13.62
CA PHE A 97 3.54 8.70 -14.19
C PHE A 97 4.08 8.87 -15.61
N THR A 98 5.19 8.21 -15.90
CA THR A 98 5.87 8.23 -17.20
C THR A 98 6.20 6.82 -17.68
N GLU A 99 6.63 6.70 -18.93
CA GLU A 99 7.19 5.45 -19.44
C GLU A 99 8.43 4.99 -18.67
N SER A 100 9.25 5.92 -18.15
CA SER A 100 10.40 5.57 -17.30
C SER A 100 9.96 4.87 -16.02
N ASP A 101 8.85 5.33 -15.42
CA ASP A 101 8.25 4.70 -14.24
C ASP A 101 7.70 3.31 -14.57
N ARG A 102 7.07 3.17 -15.76
CA ARG A 102 6.61 1.88 -16.28
C ARG A 102 7.76 0.90 -16.44
N ALA A 103 8.83 1.29 -17.12
CA ALA A 103 10.00 0.45 -17.34
C ALA A 103 10.72 0.08 -16.03
N ALA A 104 10.73 1.00 -15.06
CA ALA A 104 11.31 0.74 -13.74
C ALA A 104 10.48 -0.24 -12.88
N SER A 105 9.20 -0.47 -13.24
CA SER A 105 8.29 -1.36 -12.49
C SER A 105 8.55 -2.85 -12.70
N GLU A 106 9.40 -3.25 -13.64
CA GLU A 106 9.69 -4.66 -13.95
C GLU A 106 10.67 -5.33 -12.96
N LYS A 107 10.61 -4.96 -11.67
CA LYS A 107 11.53 -5.44 -10.63
C LYS A 107 10.80 -6.29 -9.60
N ASP A 108 11.50 -7.26 -9.01
CA ASP A 108 11.05 -7.98 -7.80
C ASP A 108 9.66 -8.62 -7.89
N GLY A 109 9.38 -9.38 -8.95
CA GLY A 109 8.11 -10.11 -9.11
C GLY A 109 6.87 -9.21 -9.24
N GLN A 110 7.07 -7.95 -9.58
CA GLN A 110 6.02 -6.99 -9.89
C GLN A 110 5.55 -7.17 -11.34
N ASP A 111 4.25 -6.97 -11.54
CA ASP A 111 3.67 -6.92 -12.87
C ASP A 111 3.92 -5.53 -13.48
N VAL A 112 4.22 -5.50 -14.78
CA VAL A 112 4.50 -4.26 -15.51
C VAL A 112 3.26 -3.36 -15.46
N LEU A 113 3.45 -2.11 -15.05
CA LEU A 113 2.34 -1.16 -14.97
C LEU A 113 1.75 -0.90 -16.37
N CYS A 114 0.41 -0.89 -16.47
CA CYS A 114 -0.27 -0.64 -17.74
C CYS A 114 -0.30 0.87 -18.05
N ALA A 115 0.26 1.26 -19.20
CA ALA A 115 0.30 2.66 -19.61
C ALA A 115 -1.09 3.30 -19.78
N GLU A 116 -2.13 2.52 -20.06
CA GLU A 116 -3.53 2.98 -20.13
C GLU A 116 -4.03 3.54 -18.78
N ASN A 117 -3.42 3.11 -17.69
CA ASN A 117 -3.75 3.55 -16.33
C ASN A 117 -2.90 4.72 -15.84
N ALA A 118 -2.11 5.35 -16.72
CA ALA A 118 -1.17 6.43 -16.38
C ALA A 118 -1.80 7.55 -15.54
N LEU A 119 -3.00 7.99 -15.90
CA LEU A 119 -3.70 9.04 -15.17
C LEU A 119 -4.05 8.60 -13.74
N ASP A 120 -4.56 7.37 -13.56
CA ASP A 120 -4.88 6.86 -12.22
C ASP A 120 -3.61 6.73 -11.35
N PHE A 121 -2.48 6.30 -11.94
CA PHE A 121 -1.19 6.26 -11.24
C PHE A 121 -0.71 7.65 -10.81
N ALA A 122 -0.78 8.64 -11.71
CA ALA A 122 -0.47 10.02 -11.38
C ALA A 122 -1.39 10.57 -10.27
N ARG A 123 -2.69 10.22 -10.27
CA ARG A 123 -3.64 10.60 -9.21
C ARG A 123 -3.23 10.02 -7.85
N PHE A 124 -2.84 8.75 -7.78
CA PHE A 124 -2.33 8.15 -6.55
C PHE A 124 -1.06 8.84 -6.09
N ALA A 125 -0.11 9.11 -6.99
CA ALA A 125 1.12 9.81 -6.63
C ALA A 125 0.87 11.24 -6.12
N ALA A 126 -0.17 11.92 -6.60
CA ALA A 126 -0.58 13.25 -6.14
C ALA A 126 -1.26 13.26 -4.76
N SER A 127 -1.57 12.09 -4.19
CA SER A 127 -2.12 11.98 -2.83
C SER A 127 -1.15 12.53 -1.78
N ASP A 128 -1.71 13.08 -0.69
CA ASP A 128 -0.95 13.47 0.49
C ASP A 128 -0.51 12.24 1.31
N ALA A 129 -1.27 11.14 1.23
CA ALA A 129 -0.99 9.91 1.95
C ALA A 129 0.39 9.33 1.58
N GLY A 130 1.13 8.91 2.60
CA GLY A 130 2.46 8.30 2.47
C GLY A 130 3.53 9.22 1.90
N ARG A 131 3.27 10.53 1.77
CA ARG A 131 4.28 11.51 1.31
C ARG A 131 5.23 11.82 2.48
N LYS A 132 6.53 11.85 2.18
CA LYS A 132 7.59 12.13 3.17
C LYS A 132 8.28 13.44 2.81
N GLY A 133 8.47 14.31 3.80
CA GLY A 133 9.12 15.61 3.62
C GLY A 133 8.31 16.58 2.76
N ASP A 134 8.97 17.68 2.36
CA ASP A 134 8.34 18.78 1.62
C ASP A 134 8.36 18.59 0.09
N ALA A 135 8.71 17.39 -0.40
CA ALA A 135 8.74 17.11 -1.83
C ALA A 135 7.33 17.26 -2.41
N ARG A 136 7.14 18.23 -3.31
CA ARG A 136 5.83 18.53 -3.93
C ARG A 136 5.56 17.69 -5.17
N VAL A 137 6.59 17.24 -5.87
CA VAL A 137 6.48 16.32 -7.01
C VAL A 137 6.79 14.88 -6.57
N ARG A 138 6.00 13.90 -7.02
CA ARG A 138 6.23 12.48 -6.74
C ARG A 138 5.88 11.63 -7.96
N HIS A 139 6.80 10.75 -8.35
CA HIS A 139 6.54 9.73 -9.37
C HIS A 139 5.83 8.52 -8.76
N PHE A 140 4.93 7.91 -9.52
CA PHE A 140 4.24 6.70 -9.10
C PHE A 140 5.10 5.46 -9.30
N ASN A 141 5.13 4.58 -8.29
CA ASN A 141 5.67 3.23 -8.38
C ASN A 141 5.08 2.36 -7.24
N TYR A 142 5.43 1.08 -7.19
CA TYR A 142 4.95 0.15 -6.14
C TYR A 142 5.32 0.59 -4.72
N VAL A 143 6.46 1.26 -4.51
CA VAL A 143 6.84 1.79 -3.19
C VAL A 143 5.89 2.91 -2.78
N VAL A 144 5.53 3.80 -3.71
CA VAL A 144 4.57 4.87 -3.47
C VAL A 144 3.18 4.31 -3.17
N ALA A 145 2.71 3.33 -3.94
CA ALA A 145 1.44 2.65 -3.67
C ALA A 145 1.42 2.01 -2.27
N ASN A 146 2.49 1.29 -1.90
CA ASN A 146 2.62 0.69 -0.57
C ASN A 146 2.62 1.73 0.56
N ASN A 147 3.34 2.84 0.38
CA ASN A 147 3.39 3.93 1.37
C ASN A 147 2.03 4.62 1.54
N ILE A 148 1.27 4.81 0.47
CA ILE A 148 -0.10 5.36 0.51
C ILE A 148 -0.99 4.45 1.36
N LEU A 149 -1.05 3.16 1.03
CA LEU A 149 -1.89 2.18 1.73
C LEU A 149 -1.51 2.06 3.21
N GLN A 150 -0.20 2.01 3.50
CA GLN A 150 0.30 1.99 4.87
C GLN A 150 -0.12 3.25 5.63
N SER A 151 0.05 4.43 5.04
CA SER A 151 -0.29 5.70 5.68
C SER A 151 -1.79 5.84 5.96
N LEU A 152 -2.66 5.40 5.04
CA LEU A 152 -4.11 5.38 5.25
C LEU A 152 -4.49 4.42 6.38
N ARG A 153 -3.88 3.24 6.43
CA ARG A 153 -4.10 2.27 7.50
C ARG A 153 -3.62 2.80 8.86
N ASP A 154 -2.42 3.36 8.91
CA ASP A 154 -1.80 3.86 10.14
C ASP A 154 -2.56 5.07 10.71
N SER A 155 -3.13 5.92 9.82
CA SER A 155 -4.04 7.02 10.19
C SER A 155 -5.49 6.59 10.47
N ARG A 156 -5.77 5.28 10.45
CA ARG A 156 -7.11 4.69 10.67
C ARG A 156 -8.18 5.08 9.64
N ALA A 157 -7.79 5.60 8.47
CA ALA A 157 -8.68 5.81 7.33
C ALA A 157 -8.96 4.48 6.57
N LEU A 158 -9.49 3.48 7.29
CA LEU A 158 -9.54 2.09 6.81
C LEU A 158 -10.48 1.87 5.61
N ASP A 159 -11.61 2.58 5.55
CA ASP A 159 -12.54 2.48 4.41
C ASP A 159 -11.91 3.04 3.14
N THR A 160 -11.22 4.19 3.24
CA THR A 160 -10.43 4.76 2.15
C THR A 160 -9.29 3.82 1.75
N ALA A 161 -8.58 3.24 2.73
CA ALA A 161 -7.51 2.29 2.46
C ALA A 161 -8.01 1.06 1.70
N GLU A 162 -9.20 0.53 2.03
CA GLU A 162 -9.80 -0.60 1.32
C GLU A 162 -10.17 -0.22 -0.11
N ALA A 163 -10.87 0.91 -0.32
CA ALA A 163 -11.25 1.37 -1.64
C ALA A 163 -10.05 1.63 -2.55
N ASP A 164 -9.02 2.30 -2.03
CA ASP A 164 -7.78 2.58 -2.76
C ASP A 164 -7.02 1.29 -3.08
N CYS A 165 -6.98 0.34 -2.14
CA CYS A 165 -6.36 -0.96 -2.36
C CYS A 165 -7.06 -1.75 -3.46
N GLU A 166 -8.40 -1.84 -3.43
CA GLU A 166 -9.18 -2.52 -4.45
C GLU A 166 -9.00 -1.88 -5.83
N LYS A 167 -8.96 -0.54 -5.89
CA LYS A 167 -8.66 0.17 -7.13
C LYS A 167 -7.26 -0.16 -7.63
N LEU A 168 -6.21 -0.09 -6.80
CA LEU A 168 -4.85 -0.43 -7.19
C LEU A 168 -4.71 -1.88 -7.70
N LEU A 169 -5.35 -2.84 -7.01
CA LEU A 169 -5.42 -4.23 -7.46
C LEU A 169 -6.12 -4.35 -8.83
N GLY A 170 -7.23 -3.63 -9.03
CA GLY A 170 -7.95 -3.58 -10.30
C GLY A 170 -7.16 -2.91 -11.44
N LEU A 171 -6.20 -2.06 -11.12
CA LEU A 171 -5.24 -1.47 -12.08
C LEU A 171 -4.06 -2.40 -12.40
N GLY A 172 -3.99 -3.58 -11.77
CA GLY A 172 -2.95 -4.58 -11.99
C GLY A 172 -1.80 -4.59 -10.97
N LEU A 173 -1.86 -3.80 -9.88
CA LEU A 173 -0.80 -3.80 -8.87
C LEU A 173 -0.92 -4.99 -7.90
N ALA A 174 -0.55 -6.18 -8.36
CA ALA A 174 -0.68 -7.43 -7.58
C ALA A 174 0.67 -7.99 -7.08
N SER A 175 1.54 -7.13 -6.53
CA SER A 175 2.79 -7.58 -5.90
C SER A 175 2.54 -8.17 -4.51
N GLY A 176 3.49 -8.98 -4.02
CA GLY A 176 3.40 -9.55 -2.67
C GLY A 176 3.25 -8.49 -1.57
N SER A 177 3.93 -7.35 -1.69
CA SER A 177 3.82 -6.25 -0.72
C SER A 177 2.43 -5.58 -0.73
N ILE A 178 1.87 -5.32 -1.92
CA ILE A 178 0.52 -4.72 -2.04
C ILE A 178 -0.54 -5.70 -1.53
N LEU A 179 -0.44 -6.98 -1.88
CA LEU A 179 -1.35 -8.02 -1.37
C LEU A 179 -1.24 -8.15 0.15
N ASN A 180 -0.04 -8.04 0.72
CA ASN A 180 0.11 -8.04 2.17
C ASN A 180 -0.54 -6.79 2.82
N GLN A 181 -0.43 -5.60 2.22
CA GLN A 181 -1.17 -4.42 2.70
C GLN A 181 -2.68 -4.64 2.62
N ALA A 182 -3.18 -5.24 1.53
CA ALA A 182 -4.59 -5.59 1.39
C ALA A 182 -5.06 -6.49 2.54
N GLY A 183 -4.25 -7.49 2.91
CA GLY A 183 -4.51 -8.36 4.05
C GLY A 183 -4.50 -7.62 5.39
N LEU A 184 -3.57 -6.69 5.59
CA LEU A 184 -3.47 -5.88 6.80
C LEU A 184 -4.67 -4.93 6.96
N ILE A 185 -5.11 -4.30 5.87
CA ILE A 185 -6.30 -3.44 5.81
C ILE A 185 -7.55 -4.27 6.12
N ALA A 186 -7.73 -5.42 5.45
CA ALA A 186 -8.85 -6.32 5.71
C ALA A 186 -8.87 -6.84 7.16
N SER A 187 -7.71 -7.13 7.74
CA SER A 187 -7.59 -7.54 9.15
C SER A 187 -8.00 -6.43 10.11
N ALA A 188 -7.64 -5.18 9.81
CA ALA A 188 -7.99 -4.02 10.62
C ALA A 188 -9.49 -3.69 10.54
N LEU A 189 -10.13 -3.99 9.41
CA LEU A 189 -11.59 -3.89 9.20
C LEU A 189 -12.38 -5.07 9.80
N GLY A 190 -11.73 -6.02 10.48
CA GLY A 190 -12.41 -7.18 11.05
C GLY A 190 -12.88 -8.20 10.01
N LYS A 191 -12.22 -8.27 8.85
CA LYS A 191 -12.52 -9.22 7.76
C LYS A 191 -11.43 -10.31 7.65
N PRO A 192 -11.28 -11.20 8.64
CA PRO A 192 -10.15 -12.13 8.71
C PRO A 192 -10.11 -13.16 7.55
N GLN A 193 -11.27 -13.56 7.02
CA GLN A 193 -11.32 -14.45 5.85
C GLN A 193 -10.70 -13.79 4.61
N LYS A 194 -11.10 -12.53 4.31
CA LYS A 194 -10.55 -11.74 3.20
C LYS A 194 -9.05 -11.50 3.41
N ALA A 195 -8.64 -11.20 4.64
CA ALA A 195 -7.23 -11.03 4.98
C ALA A 195 -6.41 -12.29 4.72
N MET A 196 -6.89 -13.46 5.16
CA MET A 196 -6.23 -14.74 4.94
C MET A 196 -6.03 -15.02 3.45
N SER A 197 -7.03 -14.76 2.60
CA SER A 197 -6.91 -14.90 1.14
C SER A 197 -5.81 -14.00 0.56
N TYR A 198 -5.72 -12.74 1.00
CA TYR A 198 -4.68 -11.83 0.54
C TYR A 198 -3.28 -12.24 1.00
N TYR A 199 -3.11 -12.67 2.25
CA TYR A 199 -1.82 -13.14 2.73
C TYR A 199 -1.36 -14.42 2.01
N ALA A 200 -2.28 -15.33 1.69
CA ALA A 200 -1.99 -16.50 0.87
C ALA A 200 -1.47 -16.07 -0.51
N ALA A 201 -2.19 -15.17 -1.19
CA ALA A 201 -1.76 -14.65 -2.49
C ALA A 201 -0.40 -13.92 -2.42
N ALA A 202 -0.16 -13.14 -1.35
CA ALA A 202 1.11 -12.48 -1.10
C ALA A 202 2.26 -13.49 -0.95
N SER A 203 2.04 -14.54 -0.16
CA SER A 203 3.02 -15.62 0.04
C SER A 203 3.28 -16.40 -1.25
N SER A 204 2.30 -16.58 -2.13
CA SER A 204 2.50 -17.21 -3.43
C SER A 204 3.33 -16.34 -4.38
N LYS A 205 3.13 -15.02 -4.37
CA LYS A 205 3.90 -14.06 -5.18
C LYS A 205 5.33 -13.87 -4.67
N SER A 206 5.56 -13.94 -3.36
CA SER A 206 6.89 -13.77 -2.77
C SER A 206 7.15 -14.80 -1.65
N PRO A 207 7.46 -16.07 -2.01
CA PRO A 207 7.56 -17.18 -1.06
C PRO A 207 8.65 -17.03 0.01
N SER A 208 9.71 -16.26 -0.29
CA SER A 208 10.82 -15.99 0.64
C SER A 208 10.46 -14.96 1.72
N VAL A 209 9.36 -14.23 1.58
CA VAL A 209 8.97 -13.16 2.50
C VAL A 209 8.14 -13.74 3.65
N ILE A 210 8.83 -14.15 4.71
CA ILE A 210 8.28 -14.92 5.83
C ILE A 210 7.14 -14.18 6.55
N ILE A 211 7.19 -12.84 6.62
CA ILE A 211 6.15 -12.06 7.30
C ILE A 211 4.75 -12.33 6.72
N PHE A 212 4.63 -12.62 5.41
CA PHE A 212 3.35 -12.94 4.77
C PHE A 212 2.75 -14.24 5.32
N LYS A 213 3.57 -15.27 5.53
CA LYS A 213 3.15 -16.54 6.16
C LYS A 213 2.71 -16.32 7.61
N SER A 214 3.43 -15.50 8.37
CA SER A 214 3.06 -15.20 9.77
C SER A 214 1.77 -14.39 9.89
N ASN A 215 1.51 -13.48 8.95
CA ASN A 215 0.25 -12.75 8.86
C ASN A 215 -0.92 -13.67 8.47
N PHE A 216 -0.69 -14.61 7.55
CA PHE A 216 -1.64 -15.68 7.23
C PHE A 216 -2.01 -16.49 8.48
N GLY A 217 -1.02 -16.98 9.23
CA GLY A 217 -1.27 -17.73 10.46
C GLY A 217 -2.01 -16.91 11.52
N THR A 218 -1.75 -15.61 11.58
CA THR A 218 -2.50 -14.69 12.46
C THR A 218 -3.97 -14.58 12.06
N ALA A 219 -4.27 -14.49 10.76
CA ALA A 219 -5.64 -14.50 10.26
C ALA A 219 -6.34 -15.84 10.54
N ALA A 220 -5.66 -16.97 10.31
CA ALA A 220 -6.17 -18.31 10.60
C ALA A 220 -6.49 -18.49 12.10
N TYR A 221 -5.61 -18.02 13.00
CA TYR A 221 -5.85 -18.05 14.43
C TYR A 221 -7.12 -17.29 14.84
N ARG A 222 -7.39 -16.13 14.21
CA ARG A 222 -8.61 -15.33 14.46
C ARG A 222 -9.88 -16.01 13.96
N LEU A 223 -9.79 -16.82 12.91
CA LEU A 223 -10.90 -17.64 12.41
C LEU A 223 -11.12 -18.91 13.24
N GLY A 224 -10.15 -19.30 14.07
CA GLY A 224 -10.17 -20.59 14.77
C GLY A 224 -9.62 -21.75 13.94
N ASP A 225 -9.15 -21.48 12.72
CA ASP A 225 -8.67 -22.45 11.75
C ASP A 225 -7.23 -22.91 12.07
N THR A 226 -7.07 -23.57 13.21
CA THR A 226 -5.77 -23.92 13.79
C THR A 226 -4.91 -24.72 12.81
N ASP A 227 -5.46 -25.79 12.23
CA ASP A 227 -4.76 -26.66 11.29
C ASP A 227 -4.40 -25.97 9.96
N VAL A 228 -5.21 -25.00 9.52
CA VAL A 228 -4.91 -24.20 8.33
C VAL A 228 -3.67 -23.34 8.58
N GLY A 229 -3.61 -22.65 9.72
CA GLY A 229 -2.45 -21.85 10.10
C GLY A 229 -1.18 -22.70 10.25
N LEU A 230 -1.28 -23.87 10.91
CA LEU A 230 -0.14 -24.75 11.15
C LEU A 230 0.43 -25.37 9.88
N ARG A 231 -0.40 -25.72 8.88
CA ARG A 231 0.11 -26.22 7.59
C ARG A 231 1.12 -25.29 6.94
N VAL A 232 0.92 -23.97 7.08
CA VAL A 232 1.84 -22.97 6.52
C VAL A 232 3.01 -22.68 7.46
N LEU A 233 2.77 -22.56 8.77
CA LEU A 233 3.79 -22.15 9.72
C LEU A 233 4.76 -23.28 10.12
N ASN A 234 4.33 -24.55 10.03
CA ASN A 234 5.20 -25.71 10.26
C ASN A 234 6.25 -25.88 9.15
N GLU A 235 6.15 -25.17 8.03
CA GLU A 235 7.18 -25.15 6.98
C GLU A 235 8.35 -24.21 7.31
N LEU A 236 8.20 -23.32 8.30
CA LEU A 236 9.25 -22.34 8.63
C LEU A 236 10.46 -23.02 9.28
N THR A 237 11.68 -22.67 8.88
CA THR A 237 12.90 -23.15 9.57
C THR A 237 13.00 -22.54 10.96
N PHE A 238 13.85 -23.09 11.84
CA PHE A 238 14.11 -22.47 13.16
C PHE A 238 14.70 -21.06 13.02
N GLU A 239 15.57 -20.83 12.04
CA GLU A 239 16.08 -19.50 11.69
C GLU A 239 14.96 -18.52 11.34
N ASN A 240 13.95 -18.97 10.58
CA ASN A 240 12.77 -18.14 10.30
C ASN A 240 11.98 -17.80 11.57
N LEU A 241 11.96 -18.71 12.56
CA LEU A 241 11.29 -18.46 13.84
C LEU A 241 12.06 -17.43 14.67
N ASP A 242 13.39 -17.51 14.70
CA ASP A 242 14.24 -16.51 15.36
C ASP A 242 14.06 -15.13 14.71
N TRP A 243 14.02 -15.08 13.38
CA TRP A 243 13.74 -13.85 12.66
C TRP A 243 12.36 -13.28 13.01
N LEU A 244 11.31 -14.12 13.08
CA LEU A 244 9.97 -13.70 13.48
C LEU A 244 9.91 -13.19 14.91
N LYS A 245 10.65 -13.79 15.85
CA LYS A 245 10.74 -13.32 17.24
C LYS A 245 11.19 -11.87 17.29
N GLU A 246 12.22 -11.52 16.52
CA GLU A 246 12.84 -10.19 16.49
C GLU A 246 12.04 -9.16 15.68
N HIS A 247 11.49 -9.55 14.53
CA HIS A 247 10.96 -8.60 13.54
C HIS A 247 9.43 -8.61 13.41
N HIS A 248 8.78 -9.69 13.82
CA HIS A 248 7.32 -9.80 13.77
C HIS A 248 6.78 -10.59 14.97
N THR A 249 7.07 -10.07 16.17
CA THR A 249 6.84 -10.73 17.45
C THR A 249 5.38 -11.15 17.66
N TYR A 250 4.41 -10.40 17.11
CA TYR A 250 3.00 -10.80 17.17
C TYR A 250 2.72 -12.09 16.40
N GLY A 251 3.28 -12.26 15.20
CA GLY A 251 3.16 -13.48 14.42
C GLY A 251 3.83 -14.67 15.13
N TYR A 252 4.99 -14.44 15.75
CA TYR A 252 5.70 -15.44 16.55
C TYR A 252 4.85 -15.96 17.72
N VAL A 253 4.30 -15.05 18.55
CA VAL A 253 3.42 -15.42 19.67
C VAL A 253 2.16 -16.13 19.15
N THR A 254 1.59 -15.66 18.03
CA THR A 254 0.39 -16.29 17.46
C THR A 254 0.66 -17.71 16.97
N TYR A 255 1.86 -18.00 16.48
CA TYR A 255 2.25 -19.37 16.15
C TYR A 255 2.32 -20.27 17.39
N ALA A 256 2.86 -19.78 18.50
CA ALA A 256 2.83 -20.51 19.78
C ALA A 256 1.40 -20.80 20.25
N ARG A 257 0.47 -19.86 20.07
CA ARG A 257 -0.96 -20.07 20.37
C ARG A 257 -1.59 -21.13 19.46
N LEU A 258 -1.22 -21.18 18.18
CA LEU A 258 -1.71 -22.22 17.26
C LEU A 258 -1.20 -23.61 17.66
N LEU A 259 0.09 -23.74 17.97
CA LEU A 259 0.67 -25.01 18.45
C LEU A 259 0.04 -25.45 19.78
N ALA A 260 -0.19 -24.51 20.70
CA ALA A 260 -0.88 -24.78 21.96
C ALA A 260 -2.32 -25.32 21.74
N LYS A 261 -3.10 -24.66 20.87
CA LYS A 261 -4.44 -25.12 20.49
C LYS A 261 -4.41 -26.53 19.89
N ALA A 262 -3.47 -26.79 18.98
CA ALA A 262 -3.31 -28.09 18.36
C ALA A 262 -2.94 -29.18 19.36
N LYS A 263 -2.09 -28.89 20.35
CA LYS A 263 -1.78 -29.82 21.44
C LYS A 263 -3.03 -30.18 22.23
N LEU A 264 -3.77 -29.18 22.69
CA LEU A 264 -4.97 -29.36 23.52
C LEU A 264 -6.10 -30.08 22.76
N SER A 265 -6.20 -29.89 21.44
CA SER A 265 -7.18 -30.57 20.60
C SER A 265 -6.73 -31.93 20.07
N GLY A 266 -5.50 -32.37 20.35
CA GLY A 266 -4.95 -33.60 19.80
C GLY A 266 -4.76 -33.59 18.26
N SER A 267 -4.54 -32.41 17.66
CA SER A 267 -4.32 -32.30 16.21
C SER A 267 -3.02 -33.00 15.79
N THR A 268 -3.06 -33.68 14.65
CA THR A 268 -1.89 -34.36 14.05
C THR A 268 -0.84 -33.37 13.54
N LEU A 269 -1.18 -32.08 13.42
CA LEU A 269 -0.26 -31.01 13.03
C LEU A 269 0.48 -30.39 14.22
N PHE A 270 0.23 -30.84 15.45
CA PHE A 270 1.02 -30.44 16.61
C PHE A 270 2.47 -30.93 16.47
N ASP A 271 3.41 -30.01 16.57
CA ASP A 271 4.85 -30.29 16.58
C ASP A 271 5.44 -29.94 17.95
N ALA A 272 5.74 -30.98 18.74
CA ALA A 272 6.28 -30.84 20.08
C ALA A 272 7.67 -30.17 20.10
N THR A 273 8.52 -30.46 19.11
CA THR A 273 9.86 -29.87 19.01
C THR A 273 9.75 -28.37 18.83
N ARG A 274 8.88 -27.92 17.91
CA ARG A 274 8.65 -26.51 17.66
C ARG A 274 7.96 -25.81 18.82
N PHE A 275 6.98 -26.45 19.46
CA PHE A 275 6.32 -25.88 20.63
C PHE A 275 7.32 -25.63 21.75
N ASN A 276 8.15 -26.62 22.08
CA ASN A 276 9.19 -26.48 23.11
C ASN A 276 10.23 -25.41 22.74
N TYR A 277 10.55 -25.25 21.44
CA TYR A 277 11.45 -24.20 20.96
C TYR A 277 10.94 -22.79 21.25
N ILE A 278 9.64 -22.53 21.02
CA ILE A 278 9.10 -21.16 21.05
C ILE A 278 8.37 -20.78 22.33
N VAL A 279 7.93 -21.75 23.14
CA VAL A 279 6.95 -21.50 24.20
C VAL A 279 7.45 -20.56 25.29
N ALA A 280 8.70 -20.72 25.74
CA ALA A 280 9.27 -19.90 26.81
C ALA A 280 9.44 -18.44 26.35
N ASP A 281 9.97 -18.25 25.15
CA ASP A 281 10.12 -16.93 24.53
C ASP A 281 8.78 -16.24 24.28
N ALA A 282 7.80 -16.99 23.77
CA ALA A 282 6.46 -16.46 23.50
C ALA A 282 5.75 -15.96 24.77
N LEU A 283 5.96 -16.64 25.90
CA LEU A 283 5.42 -16.23 27.20
C LEU A 283 6.17 -15.02 27.80
N ALA A 284 7.46 -14.86 27.49
CA ALA A 284 8.28 -13.74 27.96
C ALA A 284 8.01 -12.42 27.22
N ILE A 285 7.34 -12.46 26.06
CA ILE A 285 7.00 -11.27 25.28
C ILE A 285 5.83 -10.53 25.95
N ASP A 286 6.17 -9.43 26.62
CA ASP A 286 5.28 -8.65 27.49
C ASP A 286 4.13 -7.94 26.76
N ALA A 287 4.30 -7.62 25.47
CA ALA A 287 3.36 -6.77 24.74
C ALA A 287 1.96 -7.39 24.53
N GLN A 288 1.75 -8.67 24.90
CA GLN A 288 0.49 -9.39 24.71
C GLN A 288 0.10 -10.31 25.86
N GLN A 289 0.48 -9.96 27.10
CA GLN A 289 -0.07 -10.58 28.29
C GLN A 289 -1.56 -10.21 28.44
N GLY A 290 -2.40 -10.98 27.77
CA GLY A 290 -3.85 -11.01 27.97
C GLY A 290 -4.32 -12.47 27.99
N PRO A 291 -5.63 -12.72 28.19
CA PRO A 291 -6.19 -14.08 28.28
C PRO A 291 -5.89 -14.96 27.05
N ALA A 292 -5.43 -14.37 25.94
CA ALA A 292 -4.97 -15.09 24.76
C ALA A 292 -3.67 -15.91 24.98
N ASN A 293 -2.88 -15.65 26.02
CA ASN A 293 -1.70 -16.47 26.37
C ASN A 293 -2.03 -17.63 27.33
N ASP A 294 -3.22 -17.65 27.92
CA ASP A 294 -3.66 -18.72 28.82
C ASP A 294 -3.64 -20.08 28.12
N VAL A 295 -3.98 -20.11 26.82
CA VAL A 295 -3.94 -21.33 26.00
C VAL A 295 -2.54 -21.93 25.95
N ILE A 296 -1.49 -21.10 25.96
CA ILE A 296 -0.10 -21.56 25.94
C ILE A 296 0.25 -22.19 27.30
N LEU A 297 -0.13 -21.54 28.40
CA LEU A 297 0.11 -22.04 29.76
C LEU A 297 -0.68 -23.33 30.04
N GLU A 298 -1.91 -23.44 29.54
CA GLU A 298 -2.72 -24.64 29.64
C GLU A 298 -2.07 -25.80 28.88
N ALA A 299 -1.63 -25.54 27.63
CA ALA A 299 -0.91 -26.52 26.82
C ALA A 299 0.44 -26.92 27.44
N GLN A 300 1.10 -26.10 28.27
CA GLN A 300 2.31 -26.52 28.99
C GLN A 300 2.02 -27.49 30.13
N LYS A 301 0.82 -27.44 30.73
CA LYS A 301 0.42 -28.28 31.86
C LYS A 301 -0.19 -29.62 31.41
N ALA A 302 -0.83 -29.64 30.24
CA ALA A 302 -1.38 -30.83 29.59
C ALA A 302 -0.27 -31.72 28.99
#